data_AF-A0AA95KJP4-F1
#
_entry.id   AF-A0AA95KJP4-F1
#
_cell.length_a   1.000
_cell.length_b   1.000
_cell.length_c   1.000
_cell.angle_alpha   90.00
_cell.angle_beta   90.00
_cell.angle_gamma   90.00
#
_symmetry.space_group_name_H-M   'P 1'
#
loop_
_entity.id
_entity.type
_entity.pdbx_description
1 polymer ?
#
loop_
_entity_poly.entity_id
_entity_poly.type
_entity_poly.pdbx_seq_one_letter_code
_entity_poly.pdbx_strand_id
1 'polypeptide(L)'
;MSPTLMYTQQLAEKLGKTTEAVRMLRCRDPQSLPPPNGRIGRRDYWLSDSVDDWLRNGGKRAYKRRGRPRLVPEHINVTSV
;
A
#
# COMPACT_ATOMS: atom_id res chain seq x y z
N MET A 1 2.31 -8.60 22.44
CA MET A 1 2.08 -9.54 21.33
C MET A 1 3.08 -9.21 20.23
N SER A 2 3.87 -10.17 19.77
CA SER A 2 4.81 -9.95 18.66
C SER A 2 4.04 -9.84 17.34
N PRO A 3 4.38 -8.93 16.43
CA PRO A 3 3.64 -8.77 15.19
C PRO A 3 3.78 -10.03 14.33
N THR A 4 2.66 -10.68 14.04
CA THR A 4 2.66 -11.89 13.20
C THR A 4 2.90 -11.49 11.75
N LEU A 5 4.01 -11.98 11.19
CA LEU A 5 4.35 -11.78 9.79
C LEU A 5 3.48 -12.68 8.90
N MET A 6 2.89 -12.08 7.87
CA MET A 6 1.99 -12.73 6.93
C MET A 6 2.51 -12.58 5.49
N TYR A 7 2.40 -13.65 4.71
CA TYR A 7 2.66 -13.64 3.27
C TYR A 7 1.35 -13.66 2.46
N THR A 8 1.46 -13.59 1.13
CA THR A 8 0.30 -13.50 0.21
C THR A 8 -0.77 -14.56 0.47
N GLN A 9 -0.41 -15.79 0.81
CA GLN A 9 -1.38 -16.85 1.11
C GLN A 9 -2.18 -16.54 2.37
N GLN A 10 -1.52 -16.18 3.46
CA GLN A 10 -2.17 -15.82 4.73
C GLN A 10 -3.01 -14.55 4.58
N LEU A 11 -2.55 -13.58 3.77
CA LEU A 11 -3.33 -12.42 3.41
C LEU A 11 -4.62 -12.82 2.66
N ALA A 12 -4.50 -13.74 1.71
CA ALA A 12 -5.65 -14.23 0.95
C ALA A 12 -6.68 -14.91 1.85
N GLU A 13 -6.22 -15.78 2.76
CA GLU A 13 -7.06 -16.41 3.79
C GLU A 13 -7.77 -15.36 4.66
N LYS A 14 -7.04 -14.34 5.14
CA LYS A 14 -7.60 -13.25 5.96
C LYS A 14 -8.62 -12.39 5.22
N LEU A 15 -8.45 -12.21 3.91
CA LEU A 15 -9.39 -11.46 3.07
C LEU A 15 -10.54 -12.33 2.53
N GLY A 16 -10.57 -13.63 2.83
CA GLY A 16 -11.54 -14.57 2.25
C GLY A 16 -11.43 -14.69 0.73
N LYS A 17 -10.21 -14.59 0.18
CA LYS A 17 -9.91 -14.64 -1.26
C LYS A 17 -8.94 -15.75 -1.58
N THR A 18 -8.85 -16.11 -2.86
CA THR A 18 -7.78 -16.99 -3.33
C THR A 18 -6.47 -16.21 -3.47
N THR A 19 -5.34 -16.90 -3.34
CA THR A 19 -4.01 -16.33 -3.58
C THR A 19 -3.91 -15.69 -4.96
N GLU A 20 -4.55 -16.30 -5.96
CA GLU A 20 -4.59 -15.78 -7.33
C GLU A 20 -5.42 -14.50 -7.45
N ALA A 21 -6.58 -14.44 -6.79
CA ALA A 21 -7.36 -13.21 -6.74
C ALA A 21 -6.57 -12.05 -6.12
N VAL A 22 -5.81 -12.29 -5.05
CA VAL A 22 -4.93 -11.28 -4.46
C VAL A 22 -3.83 -10.85 -5.44
N ARG A 23 -3.20 -11.78 -6.17
CA ARG A 23 -2.21 -11.43 -7.21
C ARG A 23 -2.82 -10.58 -8.32
N MET A 24 -4.01 -10.94 -8.79
CA MET A 24 -4.74 -10.22 -9.82
C MET A 24 -5.13 -8.81 -9.36
N LEU A 25 -5.64 -8.67 -8.13
CA LEU A 25 -5.97 -7.37 -7.54
C LEU A 25 -4.72 -6.50 -7.41
N ARG A 26 -3.58 -7.05 -6.99
CA ARG A 26 -2.32 -6.27 -6.96
C ARG A 26 -1.93 -5.67 -8.30
N CYS A 27 -2.20 -6.37 -9.40
CA CYS A 27 -1.86 -5.90 -10.74
C CYS A 27 -2.92 -4.95 -11.32
N ARG A 28 -4.21 -5.20 -11.07
CA ARG A 28 -5.33 -4.49 -11.71
C ARG A 28 -5.87 -3.34 -10.87
N ASP A 29 -5.94 -3.52 -9.55
CA ASP A 29 -6.46 -2.55 -8.61
C ASP A 29 -5.69 -2.63 -7.26
N PRO A 30 -4.45 -2.15 -7.20
CA PRO A 30 -3.62 -2.26 -6.00
C PRO A 30 -4.23 -1.55 -4.78
N GLN A 31 -5.16 -0.62 -4.97
CA GLN A 31 -5.82 0.09 -3.88
C GLN A 31 -6.83 -0.78 -3.12
N SER A 32 -7.32 -1.85 -3.74
CA SER A 32 -8.24 -2.80 -3.12
C SER A 32 -7.55 -3.72 -2.10
N LEU A 33 -6.24 -3.57 -1.89
CA LEU A 33 -5.45 -4.40 -1.00
C LEU A 33 -4.67 -3.55 0.02
N PRO A 34 -4.37 -4.11 1.20
CA PRO A 34 -3.45 -3.47 2.11
C PRO A 34 -2.06 -3.39 1.48
N PRO A 35 -1.35 -2.26 1.65
CA PRO A 35 0.00 -2.10 1.15
C PRO A 35 0.94 -3.04 1.91
N PRO A 36 1.90 -3.70 1.24
CA PRO A 36 2.87 -4.54 1.92
C PRO A 36 3.76 -3.70 2.83
N ASN A 37 4.10 -4.24 4.01
CA ASN A 37 5.04 -3.62 4.95
C ASN A 37 6.48 -3.67 4.40
N GLY A 38 6.77 -4.66 3.56
CA GLY A 38 8.05 -4.74 2.86
C GLY A 38 8.18 -6.02 2.03
N ARG A 39 9.43 -6.38 1.72
CA ARG A 39 9.79 -7.61 1.03
C ARG A 39 10.86 -8.37 1.80
N ILE A 40 10.73 -9.69 1.87
CA ILE A 40 11.76 -10.61 2.31
C ILE A 40 12.11 -11.50 1.11
N GLY A 41 13.33 -11.34 0.59
CA GLY A 41 13.71 -11.92 -0.69
C GLY A 41 12.82 -11.40 -1.82
N ARG A 42 12.12 -12.33 -2.50
CA ARG A 42 11.16 -12.01 -3.59
C ARG A 42 9.70 -12.02 -3.16
N ARG A 43 9.42 -12.12 -1.86
CA ARG A 43 8.05 -12.22 -1.32
C ARG A 43 7.70 -10.95 -0.56
N ASP A 44 6.56 -10.35 -0.92
CA ASP A 44 5.99 -9.27 -0.12
C ASP A 44 5.42 -9.84 1.19
N TYR A 45 5.55 -9.08 2.27
CA TYR A 45 5.01 -9.44 3.57
C TYR A 45 4.16 -8.31 4.15
N TRP A 46 3.25 -8.71 5.03
CA TRP A 46 2.37 -7.85 5.80
C TRP A 46 2.51 -8.18 7.29
N LEU A 47 2.31 -7.20 8.15
CA LEU A 47 2.10 -7.42 9.58
C LEU A 47 0.61 -7.57 9.82
N SER A 48 0.20 -8.58 10.59
CA SER A 48 -1.22 -8.85 10.87
C SER A 48 -1.96 -7.60 11.37
N ASP A 49 -1.37 -6.88 12.32
CA ASP A 49 -1.95 -5.65 12.91
C ASP A 49 -2.14 -4.54 11.87
N SER A 50 -1.20 -4.42 10.92
CA SER A 50 -1.29 -3.44 9.84
C SER A 50 -2.45 -3.76 8.87
N VAL A 51 -2.73 -5.04 8.66
CA VAL A 51 -3.87 -5.49 7.84
C VAL A 51 -5.18 -5.26 8.61
N ASP A 52 -5.21 -5.55 9.90
CA ASP A 52 -6.39 -5.30 10.75
C ASP A 52 -6.73 -3.80 10.83
N ASP A 53 -5.73 -2.94 11.01
CA ASP A 53 -5.91 -1.49 10.95
C ASP A 53 -6.45 -1.03 9.59
N TRP A 54 -5.90 -1.57 8.50
CA TRP A 54 -6.37 -1.24 7.15
C TRP A 54 -7.84 -1.65 6.93
N LEU A 55 -8.24 -2.83 7.41
CA LEU A 55 -9.62 -3.32 7.36
C LEU A 55 -10.56 -2.44 8.19
N ARG A 56 -10.15 -2.08 9.42
CA ARG A 56 -10.94 -1.20 10.31
C ARG A 56 -11.13 0.21 9.74
N ASN A 57 -10.12 0.74 9.06
CA ASN A 57 -10.16 2.07 8.42
C ASN A 57 -10.80 2.03 7.00
N GLY A 58 -11.42 0.91 6.61
CA GLY A 58 -12.15 0.77 5.34
C GLY A 58 -11.28 0.89 4.09
N GLY A 59 -9.99 0.55 4.18
CA GLY A 59 -9.04 0.61 3.06
C GLY A 59 -8.67 2.01 2.56
N LYS A 60 -9.15 3.09 3.22
CA LYS A 60 -9.05 4.47 2.74
C LYS A 60 -7.69 5.17 2.98
N ARG A 61 -6.78 4.57 3.76
CA ARG A 61 -5.55 5.24 4.23
C ARG A 61 -4.25 4.93 3.48
N ALA A 62 -4.22 3.91 2.63
CA ALA A 62 -2.95 3.33 2.17
C ALA A 62 -2.23 4.05 1.02
N TYR A 63 -2.94 4.85 0.20
CA TYR A 63 -2.38 5.43 -1.02
C TYR A 63 -2.44 6.96 -1.06
N LYS A 64 -2.04 7.63 0.03
CA LYS A 64 -1.56 9.02 -0.05
C LYS A 64 -0.12 9.09 0.44
N ARG A 65 0.82 8.97 -0.52
CA ARG A 65 2.18 9.57 -0.58
C ARG A 65 3.14 8.72 -1.43
N ARG A 66 2.83 8.55 -2.73
CA ARG A 66 3.86 8.39 -3.76
C ARG A 66 3.54 9.28 -4.96
N GLY A 67 3.51 10.57 -4.67
CA GLY A 67 3.77 11.62 -5.64
C GLY A 67 4.67 12.60 -4.91
N ARG A 68 5.94 12.69 -5.30
CA ARG A 68 6.73 13.89 -5.03
C ARG A 68 5.86 15.08 -5.49
N PRO A 69 5.69 16.16 -4.72
CA PRO A 69 5.44 17.43 -5.38
C PRO A 69 6.67 17.67 -6.27
N ARG A 70 6.50 17.51 -7.58
CA ARG A 70 7.40 18.14 -8.54
C ARG A 70 7.12 19.61 -8.34
N LEU A 71 8.00 20.31 -7.63
CA LEU A 71 8.03 21.78 -7.66
C LEU A 71 8.30 22.12 -9.12
N VAL A 72 7.23 22.38 -9.87
CA VAL A 72 7.32 23.10 -11.13
C VAL A 72 7.93 24.47 -10.79
N PRO A 73 8.98 24.91 -11.50
CA PRO A 73 9.50 26.25 -11.30
C PRO A 73 8.46 27.22 -11.85
N GLU A 74 7.71 27.90 -10.98
CA GLU A 74 6.95 29.07 -11.41
C GLU A 74 7.94 30.18 -11.74
N HIS A 75 8.09 30.37 -13.04
CA HIS A 75 8.70 31.52 -13.65
C HIS A 75 7.91 32.79 -13.28
N ILE A 76 8.67 33.85 -12.97
CA ILE A 76 8.35 35.29 -13.15
C ILE A 76 7.65 35.98 -11.96
N ASN A 77 8.42 36.82 -11.24
CA ASN A 77 8.20 38.26 -11.41
C ASN A 77 9.49 39.06 -11.28
N VAL A 78 9.75 39.84 -12.33
CA VAL A 78 10.85 40.78 -12.50
C VAL A 78 10.57 41.98 -11.62
N THR A 79 11.41 42.24 -10.62
CA THR A 79 11.39 43.50 -9.89
C THR A 79 11.95 44.59 -10.81
N SER A 80 11.07 45.47 -11.29
CA SER A 80 11.48 46.78 -11.81
C SER A 80 12.16 47.56 -10.69
N VAL A 81 13.34 48.10 -10.96
CA VAL A 81 14.03 49.14 -10.17
C VAL A 81 14.06 50.40 -11.01
#